data_AF-A0A948Q078-F1
#
_entry.id   AF-A0A948Q078-F1
#
_cell.length_a   1.000
_cell.length_b   1.000
_cell.length_c   1.000
_cell.angle_alpha   90.00
_cell.angle_beta   90.00
_cell.angle_gamma   90.00
#
_symmetry.space_group_name_H-M   'P 1'
#
loop_
_entity.id
_entity.type
_entity.pdbx_description
1 polymer ?
#
loop_
_entity_poly.entity_id
_entity_poly.type
_entity_poly.pdbx_seq_one_letter_code
_entity_poly.pdbx_strand_id
1 'polypeptide(L)'
;MPASMSASLLVYIYDGNWTYSAAFIDASLIPAGRWTKLSLAVPANAATPLEALGVQIYASNQGSFWIDNISNRTKVQSTDSDGDGVSDSQDNCPLDYNPDQADKDGDALGDACDDDNDNDGVSDNEDNCVSVANSSQADTDGDGKGDACDEDIDGDGVLNAQDNCVLDTNPDQRDFDGDKIGDACDDDSDGDGVIDATDACLETPAGVPVGDDGCSVDQTCPVQNNWKNHRAYVRCVAYTASKFRAAGLITDQARRAAIFEAARKHIVKIKDKKKSLRKPKSLRSHKHEWKQKRKGDFDKAEKERPPSSKRDYYGYSSRFLRD
;
A
#
# COMPACT_ATOMS: atom_id res chain seq x y z
N MET A 1 -16.48 -76.05 36.47
CA MET A 1 -16.53 -74.60 36.13
C MET A 1 -16.32 -73.83 37.43
N PRO A 2 -15.56 -72.73 37.46
CA PRO A 2 -15.53 -71.86 38.64
C PRO A 2 -16.94 -71.29 38.86
N ALA A 3 -17.36 -71.17 40.12
CA ALA A 3 -18.67 -70.59 40.43
C ALA A 3 -18.67 -69.10 40.04
N SER A 4 -19.69 -68.66 39.32
CA SER A 4 -19.89 -67.23 39.04
C SER A 4 -20.17 -66.50 40.35
N MET A 5 -19.31 -65.56 40.72
CA MET A 5 -19.60 -64.67 41.84
C MET A 5 -20.68 -63.69 41.40
N SER A 6 -21.73 -63.56 42.21
CA SER A 6 -22.71 -62.49 42.06
C SER A 6 -22.70 -61.60 43.31
N ALA A 7 -22.77 -60.30 43.07
CA ALA A 7 -23.05 -59.30 44.08
C ALA A 7 -24.33 -58.56 43.67
N SER A 8 -25.15 -58.19 44.64
CA SER A 8 -26.33 -57.35 44.39
C SER A 8 -26.30 -56.18 45.36
N LEU A 9 -26.42 -54.97 44.80
CA LEU A 9 -26.51 -53.73 45.54
C LEU A 9 -27.96 -53.23 45.50
N LEU A 10 -28.60 -53.15 46.66
CA LEU A 10 -29.82 -52.38 46.82
C LEU A 10 -29.48 -51.09 47.54
N VAL A 11 -29.89 -49.97 46.95
CA VAL A 11 -29.84 -48.67 47.60
C VAL A 11 -31.25 -48.22 47.94
N TYR A 12 -31.42 -47.90 49.21
CA TYR A 12 -32.65 -47.49 49.83
C TYR A 12 -32.58 -46.00 50.10
N ILE A 13 -33.64 -45.29 49.74
CA ILE A 13 -33.81 -43.88 50.05
C ILE A 13 -34.96 -43.80 51.05
N TYR A 14 -34.71 -43.16 52.19
CA TYR A 14 -35.74 -42.94 53.20
C TYR A 14 -36.24 -41.51 53.13
N ASP A 15 -37.51 -41.36 52.72
CA ASP A 15 -38.15 -40.09 52.42
C ASP A 15 -39.52 -39.95 53.11
N GLY A 16 -39.71 -40.69 54.21
CA GLY A 16 -40.99 -40.93 54.86
C GLY A 16 -41.63 -42.26 54.45
N ASN A 17 -41.29 -42.79 53.26
CA ASN A 17 -41.47 -44.19 52.89
C ASN A 17 -40.13 -44.80 52.44
N TRP A 18 -40.06 -46.14 52.40
CA TRP A 18 -38.88 -46.82 51.84
C TRP A 18 -39.04 -46.96 50.32
N THR A 19 -38.53 -45.99 49.57
CA THR A 19 -38.36 -46.14 48.11
C THR A 19 -37.01 -46.81 47.82
N TYR A 20 -36.99 -47.73 46.85
CA TYR A 20 -35.77 -48.48 46.50
C TYR A 20 -35.40 -48.25 45.03
N SER A 21 -34.09 -48.06 44.80
CA SER A 21 -33.50 -48.09 43.45
C SER A 21 -32.45 -49.21 43.45
N ALA A 22 -32.71 -50.26 42.67
CA ALA A 22 -31.84 -51.43 42.61
C ALA A 22 -30.88 -51.33 41.43
N ALA A 23 -29.58 -51.41 41.70
CA ALA A 23 -28.56 -51.51 40.66
C ALA A 23 -27.89 -52.88 40.75
N PHE A 24 -28.21 -53.75 39.79
CA PHE A 24 -27.55 -55.04 39.67
C PHE A 24 -26.19 -54.88 39.01
N ILE A 25 -25.15 -55.41 39.65
CA ILE A 25 -23.79 -55.45 39.13
C ILE A 25 -23.39 -56.92 39.04
N ASP A 26 -23.26 -57.43 37.81
CA ASP A 26 -22.67 -58.75 37.62
C ASP A 26 -21.17 -58.68 37.98
N ALA A 27 -20.80 -59.29 39.10
CA ALA A 27 -19.43 -59.27 39.58
C ALA A 27 -18.45 -60.05 38.67
N SER A 28 -18.95 -60.88 37.73
CA SER A 28 -18.12 -61.50 36.70
C SER A 28 -17.62 -60.50 35.63
N LEU A 29 -18.24 -59.32 35.54
CA LEU A 29 -17.84 -58.23 34.63
C LEU A 29 -16.81 -57.27 35.24
N ILE A 30 -16.47 -57.41 36.52
CA ILE A 30 -15.45 -56.56 37.19
C ILE A 30 -14.09 -57.28 37.15
N PRO A 31 -13.07 -56.74 36.46
CA PRO A 31 -11.74 -57.35 36.46
C PRO A 31 -11.12 -57.37 37.86
N ALA A 32 -10.51 -58.49 38.24
CA ALA A 32 -9.89 -58.66 39.54
C ALA A 32 -8.88 -57.54 39.85
N GLY A 33 -9.02 -56.92 41.03
CA GLY A 33 -8.14 -55.83 41.47
C GLY A 33 -8.48 -54.44 40.90
N ARG A 34 -9.59 -54.26 40.17
CA ARG A 34 -10.07 -52.94 39.72
C ARG A 34 -11.25 -52.42 40.54
N TRP A 35 -11.25 -51.12 40.79
CA TRP A 35 -12.38 -50.38 41.33
C TRP A 35 -13.42 -50.13 40.23
N THR A 36 -14.69 -50.32 40.55
CA THR A 36 -15.84 -49.94 39.70
C THR A 36 -16.57 -48.78 40.35
N LYS A 37 -16.74 -47.67 39.61
CA LYS A 37 -17.60 -46.57 40.03
C LYS A 37 -19.06 -46.90 39.68
N LEU A 38 -19.92 -46.98 40.67
CA LEU A 38 -21.36 -46.91 40.46
C LEU A 38 -21.83 -45.47 40.66
N SER A 39 -22.73 -45.00 39.80
CA SER A 39 -23.46 -43.75 39.96
C SER A 39 -24.95 -44.06 40.05
N LEU A 40 -25.63 -43.47 41.03
CA LEU A 40 -27.06 -43.65 41.26
C LEU A 40 -27.72 -42.27 41.25
N ALA A 41 -28.74 -42.09 40.43
CA ALA A 41 -29.59 -40.90 40.50
C ALA A 41 -30.62 -41.08 41.62
N VAL A 42 -30.79 -40.05 42.44
CA VAL A 42 -31.97 -39.94 43.32
C VAL A 42 -33.19 -39.69 42.42
N PRO A 43 -34.27 -40.48 42.52
CA PRO A 43 -35.49 -40.24 41.73
C PRO A 43 -36.07 -38.85 42.00
N ALA A 44 -36.57 -38.18 40.98
CA ALA A 44 -37.12 -36.81 41.09
C ALA A 44 -38.35 -36.70 42.02
N ASN A 45 -38.93 -37.83 42.43
CA ASN A 45 -40.05 -37.94 43.36
C ASN A 45 -39.66 -38.29 44.81
N ALA A 46 -38.35 -38.36 45.13
CA ALA A 46 -37.91 -38.56 46.51
C ALA A 46 -38.18 -37.29 47.34
N ALA A 47 -38.76 -37.44 48.54
CA ALA A 47 -39.06 -36.28 49.38
C ALA A 47 -37.80 -35.51 49.81
N THR A 48 -37.93 -34.19 49.93
CA THR A 48 -36.87 -33.29 50.39
C THR A 48 -37.26 -32.67 51.74
N PRO A 49 -36.35 -32.61 52.73
CA PRO A 49 -34.97 -33.11 52.71
C PRO A 49 -34.90 -34.65 52.76
N LEU A 50 -33.85 -35.22 52.15
CA LEU A 50 -33.52 -36.63 52.30
C LEU A 50 -33.04 -36.89 53.73
N GLU A 51 -33.81 -37.63 54.53
CA GLU A 51 -33.47 -37.88 55.94
C GLU A 51 -32.34 -38.91 56.09
N ALA A 52 -32.31 -39.95 55.25
CA ALA A 52 -31.24 -40.95 55.26
C ALA A 52 -31.06 -41.65 53.89
N LEU A 53 -29.80 -41.99 53.58
CA LEU A 53 -29.41 -42.87 52.47
C LEU A 53 -28.89 -44.20 53.04
N GLY A 54 -29.56 -45.30 52.69
CA GLY A 54 -29.18 -46.65 53.11
C GLY A 54 -28.58 -47.46 51.96
N VAL A 55 -27.42 -48.08 52.16
CA VAL A 55 -26.78 -48.95 51.17
C VAL A 55 -26.69 -50.37 51.74
N GLN A 56 -27.32 -51.34 51.08
CA GLN A 56 -27.23 -52.75 51.48
C GLN A 56 -26.63 -53.60 50.35
N ILE A 57 -25.67 -54.45 50.73
CA ILE A 57 -24.87 -55.24 49.81
C ILE A 57 -24.98 -56.70 50.18
N TYR A 58 -25.34 -57.52 49.20
CA TYR A 58 -25.30 -58.97 49.30
C TYR A 58 -24.16 -59.48 48.41
N ALA A 59 -23.13 -60.06 49.04
CA ALA A 59 -22.02 -60.71 48.34
C ALA A 59 -22.10 -62.23 48.55
N SER A 60 -22.01 -62.99 47.47
CA SER A 60 -21.89 -64.45 47.55
C SER A 60 -20.43 -64.88 47.69
N ASN A 61 -20.15 -65.64 48.76
CA ASN A 61 -18.83 -66.21 49.13
C ASN A 61 -17.77 -65.20 49.62
N GLN A 62 -16.60 -65.73 50.02
CA GLN A 62 -15.59 -65.13 50.92
C GLN A 62 -14.77 -63.95 50.33
N GLY A 63 -15.43 -62.91 49.81
CA GLY A 63 -14.81 -61.64 49.42
C GLY A 63 -14.83 -60.59 50.54
N SER A 64 -13.93 -59.61 50.47
CA SER A 64 -13.98 -58.39 51.29
C SER A 64 -14.43 -57.21 50.43
N PHE A 65 -15.40 -56.43 50.92
CA PHE A 65 -15.91 -55.23 50.25
C PHE A 65 -15.53 -53.98 51.04
N TRP A 66 -15.08 -52.93 50.35
CA TRP A 66 -14.59 -51.69 50.95
C TRP A 66 -15.27 -50.48 50.30
N ILE A 67 -15.75 -49.55 51.11
CA ILE A 67 -16.20 -48.22 50.66
C ILE A 67 -15.08 -47.24 51.00
N ASP A 68 -14.44 -46.70 49.98
CA ASP A 68 -13.32 -45.76 50.14
C ASP A 68 -13.80 -44.33 50.42
N ASN A 69 -14.88 -43.89 49.75
CA ASN A 69 -15.43 -42.54 49.92
C ASN A 69 -16.93 -42.46 49.59
N ILE A 70 -17.66 -41.60 50.30
CA ILE A 70 -19.06 -41.22 50.01
C ILE A 70 -19.11 -39.70 49.95
N SER A 71 -19.22 -39.13 48.75
CA SER A 71 -19.35 -37.69 48.55
C SER A 71 -20.77 -37.33 48.12
N ASN A 72 -21.47 -36.50 48.90
CA ASN A 72 -22.66 -35.81 48.41
C ASN A 72 -22.22 -34.68 47.47
N ARG A 73 -22.69 -34.70 46.21
CA ARG A 73 -22.50 -33.59 45.26
C ARG A 73 -23.86 -33.02 44.92
N THR A 74 -24.25 -31.95 45.61
CA THR A 74 -25.24 -31.01 45.08
C THR A 74 -24.64 -30.38 43.82
N LYS A 75 -25.27 -30.61 42.65
CA LYS A 75 -25.07 -29.74 41.50
C LYS A 75 -25.74 -28.41 41.84
N VAL A 76 -25.00 -27.54 42.52
CA VAL A 76 -25.31 -26.11 42.53
C VAL A 76 -25.36 -25.72 41.05
N GLN A 77 -26.46 -25.14 40.59
CA GLN A 77 -26.41 -24.40 39.33
C GLN A 77 -25.46 -23.25 39.61
N SER A 78 -24.32 -23.23 38.91
CA SER A 78 -23.55 -22.00 38.82
C SER A 78 -24.48 -20.93 38.25
N THR A 79 -24.42 -19.71 38.77
CA THR A 79 -25.13 -18.55 38.23
C THR A 79 -24.20 -17.72 37.34
N ASP A 80 -23.20 -18.40 36.79
CA ASP A 80 -21.95 -17.99 36.16
C ASP A 80 -21.45 -19.31 35.54
N SER A 81 -22.03 -19.65 34.38
CA SER A 81 -22.05 -21.01 33.83
C SER A 81 -20.74 -21.42 33.15
N ASP A 82 -19.94 -20.47 32.72
CA ASP A 82 -18.63 -20.59 32.08
C ASP A 82 -17.46 -20.22 33.00
N GLY A 83 -17.69 -19.38 34.03
CA GLY A 83 -16.70 -18.95 35.01
C GLY A 83 -16.03 -17.61 34.70
N ASP A 84 -16.66 -16.75 33.90
CA ASP A 84 -16.07 -15.49 33.44
C ASP A 84 -16.09 -14.37 34.51
N GLY A 85 -17.04 -14.44 35.45
CA GLY A 85 -17.23 -13.49 36.56
C GLY A 85 -18.41 -12.53 36.38
N VAL A 86 -19.08 -12.58 35.24
CA VAL A 86 -20.43 -12.09 34.99
C VAL A 86 -21.41 -13.20 35.42
N SER A 87 -22.71 -12.91 35.45
CA SER A 87 -23.73 -13.90 35.82
C SER A 87 -24.62 -14.19 34.63
N ASP A 88 -25.06 -15.43 34.43
CA ASP A 88 -25.95 -15.89 33.32
C ASP A 88 -27.17 -14.97 33.02
N SER A 89 -27.57 -14.10 33.95
CA SER A 89 -28.70 -13.16 33.84
C SER A 89 -28.34 -11.73 33.40
N GLN A 90 -27.05 -11.44 33.30
CA GLN A 90 -26.45 -10.16 32.91
C GLN A 90 -25.39 -10.33 31.81
N ASP A 91 -25.19 -11.57 31.39
CA ASP A 91 -24.15 -12.04 30.50
C ASP A 91 -24.69 -12.13 29.06
N ASN A 92 -24.00 -11.49 28.11
CA ASN A 92 -24.35 -11.56 26.69
C ASN A 92 -23.86 -12.85 26.00
N CYS A 93 -22.95 -13.60 26.62
CA CYS A 93 -22.52 -14.94 26.18
C CYS A 93 -22.52 -15.99 27.31
N PRO A 94 -23.68 -16.39 27.88
CA PRO A 94 -23.81 -17.24 29.10
C PRO A 94 -23.15 -18.64 29.13
N LEU A 95 -22.39 -19.01 28.10
CA LEU A 95 -21.68 -20.28 27.96
C LEU A 95 -20.23 -20.13 27.48
N ASP A 96 -19.78 -18.92 27.12
CA ASP A 96 -18.55 -18.65 26.35
C ASP A 96 -17.79 -17.44 26.92
N TYR A 97 -16.77 -17.74 27.74
CA TYR A 97 -15.97 -16.82 28.57
C TYR A 97 -15.65 -15.46 27.94
N ASN A 98 -16.33 -14.39 28.38
CA ASN A 98 -16.11 -13.01 27.93
C ASN A 98 -16.26 -11.92 29.02
N PRO A 99 -15.31 -11.82 29.98
CA PRO A 99 -15.43 -10.93 31.15
C PRO A 99 -15.50 -9.42 30.87
N ASP A 100 -15.20 -9.00 29.64
CA ASP A 100 -15.32 -7.62 29.17
C ASP A 100 -16.69 -7.30 28.56
N GLN A 101 -17.50 -8.32 28.24
CA GLN A 101 -18.86 -8.21 27.69
C GLN A 101 -18.90 -7.29 26.47
N ALA A 102 -17.95 -7.51 25.56
CA ALA A 102 -17.93 -6.84 24.27
C ALA A 102 -19.18 -7.19 23.46
N ASP A 103 -19.70 -6.19 22.77
CA ASP A 103 -20.94 -6.15 21.99
C ASP A 103 -20.75 -4.98 21.01
N LYS A 104 -20.24 -5.29 19.81
CA LYS A 104 -19.71 -4.28 18.86
C LYS A 104 -20.79 -3.52 18.10
N ASP A 105 -21.87 -4.20 17.75
CA ASP A 105 -23.01 -3.67 17.02
C ASP A 105 -24.16 -3.19 17.91
N GLY A 106 -24.25 -3.66 19.16
CA GLY A 106 -25.33 -3.38 20.10
C GLY A 106 -26.56 -4.30 19.95
N ASP A 107 -26.40 -5.47 19.34
CA ASP A 107 -27.42 -6.52 19.15
C ASP A 107 -27.87 -7.16 20.48
N ALA A 108 -26.97 -7.17 21.47
CA ALA A 108 -27.05 -7.82 22.79
C ALA A 108 -26.73 -9.34 22.81
N LEU A 109 -26.30 -9.92 21.70
CA LEU A 109 -25.29 -10.99 21.69
C LEU A 109 -23.91 -10.36 22.01
N GLY A 110 -22.87 -11.17 22.23
CA GLY A 110 -21.53 -10.65 22.52
C GLY A 110 -20.47 -11.21 21.59
N ASP A 111 -19.37 -10.46 21.42
CA ASP A 111 -18.28 -10.78 20.47
C ASP A 111 -17.68 -12.21 20.63
N ALA A 112 -17.95 -12.90 21.74
CA ALA A 112 -17.45 -14.25 22.00
C ALA A 112 -18.41 -15.37 21.56
N CYS A 113 -19.66 -15.04 21.23
CA CYS A 113 -20.72 -15.98 20.87
C CYS A 113 -21.60 -15.51 19.70
N ASP A 114 -21.27 -14.36 19.10
CA ASP A 114 -21.74 -13.98 17.76
C ASP A 114 -20.91 -14.68 16.66
N ASP A 115 -21.48 -14.78 15.46
CA ASP A 115 -20.82 -15.25 14.24
C ASP A 115 -20.51 -14.06 13.26
N ASP A 116 -21.03 -12.84 13.52
CA ASP A 116 -20.90 -11.61 12.70
C ASP A 116 -20.93 -10.37 13.62
N ASN A 117 -19.80 -10.05 14.28
CA ASN A 117 -19.76 -9.09 15.41
C ASN A 117 -20.19 -7.65 15.07
N ASP A 118 -20.09 -7.22 13.82
CA ASP A 118 -20.46 -5.86 13.42
C ASP A 118 -21.71 -5.78 12.51
N ASN A 119 -22.34 -6.94 12.29
CA ASN A 119 -23.63 -7.12 11.62
C ASN A 119 -23.67 -6.56 10.19
N ASP A 120 -22.54 -6.64 9.46
CA ASP A 120 -22.45 -6.18 8.07
C ASP A 120 -22.99 -7.19 7.05
N GLY A 121 -23.14 -8.46 7.47
CA GLY A 121 -23.58 -9.59 6.66
C GLY A 121 -22.47 -10.52 6.18
N VAL A 122 -21.23 -10.34 6.64
CA VAL A 122 -20.06 -11.22 6.45
C VAL A 122 -19.64 -11.76 7.81
N SER A 123 -19.63 -13.08 7.97
CA SER A 123 -19.25 -13.71 9.24
C SER A 123 -17.78 -13.52 9.56
N ASP A 124 -17.45 -13.35 10.84
CA ASP A 124 -16.11 -13.16 11.46
C ASP A 124 -14.95 -13.95 10.82
N ASN A 125 -15.23 -15.17 10.35
CA ASN A 125 -14.22 -16.08 9.79
C ASN A 125 -13.95 -15.87 8.29
N GLU A 126 -14.73 -15.04 7.62
CA GLU A 126 -14.58 -14.62 6.22
C GLU A 126 -14.39 -13.09 6.09
N ASP A 127 -14.61 -12.34 7.17
CA ASP A 127 -14.49 -10.89 7.24
C ASP A 127 -13.04 -10.41 7.45
N ASN A 128 -12.60 -9.45 6.63
CA ASN A 128 -11.30 -8.78 6.72
C ASN A 128 -11.27 -7.59 7.70
N CYS A 129 -12.40 -7.22 8.33
CA CYS A 129 -12.54 -6.14 9.29
C CYS A 129 -13.54 -6.42 10.43
N VAL A 130 -13.41 -7.57 11.14
CA VAL A 130 -14.22 -8.17 12.26
C VAL A 130 -14.79 -7.26 13.38
N SER A 131 -14.60 -5.94 13.32
CA SER A 131 -15.25 -4.98 14.22
C SER A 131 -15.52 -3.60 13.60
N VAL A 132 -15.53 -3.49 12.26
CA VAL A 132 -15.78 -2.28 11.46
C VAL A 132 -16.53 -2.64 10.16
N ALA A 133 -17.86 -2.71 10.25
CA ALA A 133 -18.78 -3.09 9.18
C ALA A 133 -18.43 -2.53 7.79
N ASN A 134 -18.10 -3.42 6.84
CA ASN A 134 -17.54 -3.08 5.54
C ASN A 134 -17.95 -4.00 4.37
N SER A 135 -19.17 -4.56 4.39
CA SER A 135 -19.86 -5.55 3.51
C SER A 135 -19.47 -5.69 2.03
N SER A 136 -18.79 -4.71 1.44
CA SER A 136 -18.04 -4.84 0.19
C SER A 136 -16.77 -5.70 0.28
N GLN A 137 -16.20 -5.89 1.48
CA GLN A 137 -14.95 -6.60 1.74
C GLN A 137 -13.82 -6.10 0.81
N ALA A 138 -13.69 -4.77 0.74
CA ALA A 138 -12.62 -4.13 -0.02
C ALA A 138 -11.29 -4.28 0.72
N ASP A 139 -10.24 -4.56 -0.05
CA ASP A 139 -8.88 -4.89 0.38
C ASP A 139 -7.99 -4.51 -0.81
N THR A 140 -7.50 -3.27 -0.80
CA THR A 140 -6.88 -2.61 -1.97
C THR A 140 -5.46 -3.12 -2.23
N ASP A 141 -4.65 -3.36 -1.19
CA ASP A 141 -3.29 -3.89 -1.32
C ASP A 141 -3.22 -5.44 -1.33
N GLY A 142 -4.23 -6.11 -0.76
CA GLY A 142 -4.33 -7.56 -0.68
C GLY A 142 -3.58 -8.19 0.50
N ASP A 143 -3.29 -7.45 1.58
CA ASP A 143 -2.64 -7.98 2.78
C ASP A 143 -3.56 -8.88 3.63
N GLY A 144 -4.88 -8.73 3.45
CA GLY A 144 -5.93 -9.47 4.18
C GLY A 144 -6.64 -8.66 5.28
N LYS A 145 -6.36 -7.37 5.40
CA LYS A 145 -7.05 -6.40 6.25
C LYS A 145 -7.83 -5.43 5.37
N GLY A 146 -9.11 -5.23 5.67
CA GLY A 146 -9.97 -4.47 4.77
C GLY A 146 -9.78 -2.96 4.83
N ASP A 147 -10.09 -2.27 3.73
CA ASP A 147 -9.92 -0.82 3.58
C ASP A 147 -10.58 0.00 4.72
N ALA A 148 -11.65 -0.53 5.32
CA ALA A 148 -12.40 0.13 6.38
C ALA A 148 -11.70 0.13 7.74
N CYS A 149 -10.80 -0.84 7.98
CA CYS A 149 -10.02 -0.99 9.19
C CYS A 149 -8.51 -0.84 8.96
N ASP A 150 -8.06 -0.60 7.72
CA ASP A 150 -6.66 -0.29 7.44
C ASP A 150 -6.24 1.17 7.74
N GLU A 151 -4.99 1.32 8.16
CA GLU A 151 -4.29 2.59 8.34
C GLU A 151 -3.40 2.95 7.13
N ASP A 152 -3.17 2.03 6.18
CA ASP A 152 -2.27 2.12 5.01
C ASP A 152 -2.90 1.31 3.84
N ILE A 153 -3.96 1.83 3.21
CA ILE A 153 -4.90 1.06 2.37
C ILE A 153 -4.27 0.49 1.08
N ASP A 154 -3.27 1.16 0.51
CA ASP A 154 -2.60 0.72 -0.71
C ASP A 154 -1.26 0.01 -0.47
N GLY A 155 -0.83 -0.08 0.80
CA GLY A 155 0.40 -0.76 1.22
C GLY A 155 1.69 -0.08 0.76
N ASP A 156 1.66 1.20 0.42
CA ASP A 156 2.83 1.94 -0.07
C ASP A 156 3.84 2.30 1.05
N GLY A 157 3.36 2.34 2.30
CA GLY A 157 4.11 2.68 3.51
C GLY A 157 3.83 4.08 4.07
N VAL A 158 2.88 4.83 3.51
CA VAL A 158 2.40 6.13 3.96
C VAL A 158 0.97 6.01 4.48
N LEU A 159 0.81 6.10 5.80
CA LEU A 159 -0.50 6.00 6.45
C LEU A 159 -1.54 6.97 5.84
N ASN A 160 -2.76 6.50 5.60
CA ASN A 160 -3.91 7.19 4.99
C ASN A 160 -4.12 8.66 5.43
N ALA A 161 -3.78 8.98 6.69
CA ALA A 161 -3.93 10.32 7.27
C ALA A 161 -2.83 11.33 6.85
N GLN A 162 -1.80 10.87 6.15
CA GLN A 162 -0.65 11.63 5.64
C GLN A 162 -0.47 11.48 4.13
N ASP A 163 -1.21 10.55 3.52
CA ASP A 163 -1.14 10.17 2.12
C ASP A 163 -1.97 11.11 1.22
N ASN A 164 -1.41 11.50 0.07
CA ASN A 164 -2.09 12.25 -0.97
C ASN A 164 -2.76 11.38 -2.06
N CYS A 165 -2.59 10.05 -2.04
CA CYS A 165 -3.21 9.08 -2.94
C CYS A 165 -3.60 7.74 -2.25
N VAL A 166 -4.46 7.81 -1.22
CA VAL A 166 -4.97 6.70 -0.35
C VAL A 166 -5.32 5.35 -1.02
N LEU A 167 -5.46 5.28 -2.35
CA LEU A 167 -5.83 4.07 -3.10
C LEU A 167 -4.84 3.72 -4.23
N ASP A 168 -3.77 4.49 -4.43
CA ASP A 168 -2.90 4.45 -5.62
C ASP A 168 -1.41 4.66 -5.27
N THR A 169 -0.71 3.56 -4.98
CA THR A 169 0.67 3.51 -4.43
C THR A 169 1.63 4.57 -4.98
N ASN A 170 2.08 5.49 -4.13
CA ASN A 170 3.04 6.53 -4.47
C ASN A 170 4.02 6.90 -3.32
N PRO A 171 4.98 6.02 -2.96
CA PRO A 171 5.80 6.20 -1.73
C PRO A 171 6.74 7.42 -1.71
N ASP A 172 6.83 8.17 -2.81
CA ASP A 172 7.54 9.45 -2.88
C ASP A 172 6.63 10.67 -2.63
N GLN A 173 5.32 10.46 -2.49
CA GLN A 173 4.28 11.45 -2.15
C GLN A 173 4.40 12.69 -3.03
N ARG A 174 4.57 12.44 -4.33
CA ARG A 174 4.76 13.47 -5.34
C ARG A 174 3.43 14.20 -5.57
N ASP A 175 3.51 15.52 -5.53
CA ASP A 175 2.45 16.50 -5.73
C ASP A 175 3.13 17.68 -6.44
N PHE A 176 3.01 17.75 -7.77
CA PHE A 176 3.78 18.67 -8.60
C PHE A 176 3.19 20.09 -8.63
N ASP A 177 1.86 20.23 -8.66
CA ASP A 177 1.18 21.53 -8.71
C ASP A 177 0.99 22.15 -7.30
N GLY A 178 0.90 21.31 -6.25
CA GLY A 178 0.75 21.69 -4.85
C GLY A 178 -0.69 21.72 -4.32
N ASP A 179 -1.66 21.10 -4.98
CA ASP A 179 -3.07 21.09 -4.57
C ASP A 179 -3.40 20.06 -3.46
N LYS A 180 -2.51 19.09 -3.24
CA LYS A 180 -2.53 17.94 -2.31
C LYS A 180 -3.23 16.67 -2.77
N ILE A 181 -3.60 16.57 -4.04
CA ILE A 181 -3.77 15.29 -4.72
C ILE A 181 -2.37 14.88 -5.22
N GLY A 182 -2.02 13.60 -5.16
CA GLY A 182 -0.72 13.16 -5.66
C GLY A 182 -0.74 12.87 -7.17
N ASP A 183 0.41 13.04 -7.84
CA ASP A 183 0.61 12.76 -9.28
C ASP A 183 0.24 11.30 -9.70
N ALA A 184 -0.03 10.39 -8.75
CA ALA A 184 -0.47 9.03 -9.02
C ALA A 184 -2.00 8.89 -9.17
N CYS A 185 -2.77 9.78 -8.55
CA CYS A 185 -4.23 9.77 -8.49
C CYS A 185 -4.88 11.09 -8.95
N ASP A 186 -4.08 12.04 -9.44
CA ASP A 186 -4.54 13.25 -10.13
C ASP A 186 -4.81 12.97 -11.63
N ASP A 187 -5.82 13.67 -12.17
CA ASP A 187 -6.16 13.67 -13.60
C ASP A 187 -5.44 14.82 -14.37
N ASP A 188 -4.86 15.82 -13.69
CA ASP A 188 -4.23 17.04 -14.24
C ASP A 188 -2.99 17.44 -13.40
N SER A 189 -1.98 16.55 -13.34
CA SER A 189 -0.86 16.56 -12.37
C SER A 189 -0.02 17.84 -12.30
N ASP A 190 -0.10 18.72 -13.31
CA ASP A 190 0.62 20.02 -13.31
C ASP A 190 -0.27 21.26 -13.19
N GLY A 191 -1.59 21.05 -13.06
CA GLY A 191 -2.59 22.09 -12.85
C GLY A 191 -2.70 23.10 -14.01
N ASP A 192 -2.24 22.75 -15.22
CA ASP A 192 -2.29 23.64 -16.38
C ASP A 192 -3.68 23.72 -17.05
N GLY A 193 -4.54 22.73 -16.78
CA GLY A 193 -5.90 22.63 -17.31
C GLY A 193 -6.04 21.65 -18.49
N VAL A 194 -5.03 20.82 -18.77
CA VAL A 194 -5.04 19.78 -19.80
C VAL A 194 -4.76 18.42 -19.15
N ILE A 195 -5.80 17.61 -19.00
CA ILE A 195 -5.70 16.30 -18.33
C ILE A 195 -4.57 15.41 -18.87
N ASP A 196 -3.91 14.68 -17.96
CA ASP A 196 -2.73 13.83 -18.17
C ASP A 196 -2.90 12.84 -19.32
N ALA A 197 -4.11 12.31 -19.49
CA ALA A 197 -4.46 11.40 -20.58
C ALA A 197 -4.35 12.01 -21.99
N THR A 198 -4.26 13.34 -22.09
CA THR A 198 -4.15 14.12 -23.34
C THR A 198 -2.99 15.10 -23.39
N ASP A 199 -2.38 15.42 -22.25
CA ASP A 199 -1.21 16.27 -22.19
C ASP A 199 0.07 15.55 -22.68
N ALA A 200 0.97 16.32 -23.27
CA ALA A 200 2.27 15.88 -23.74
C ALA A 200 3.44 16.31 -22.82
N CYS A 201 3.16 16.95 -21.68
CA CYS A 201 4.10 17.80 -20.97
C CYS A 201 4.00 17.87 -19.43
N LEU A 202 3.37 16.88 -18.75
CA LEU A 202 3.06 16.52 -17.33
C LEU A 202 3.86 17.14 -16.15
N GLU A 203 4.60 18.21 -16.38
CA GLU A 203 5.53 18.90 -15.49
C GLU A 203 5.67 20.37 -15.95
N THR A 204 4.56 21.01 -16.34
CA THR A 204 4.50 22.40 -16.78
C THR A 204 4.45 23.34 -15.58
N PRO A 205 5.43 24.26 -15.41
CA PRO A 205 5.48 25.09 -14.20
C PRO A 205 4.22 25.95 -14.02
N ALA A 206 3.59 25.84 -12.84
CA ALA A 206 2.34 26.51 -12.48
C ALA A 206 2.24 27.97 -12.95
N GLY A 207 1.12 28.30 -13.59
CA GLY A 207 0.83 29.64 -14.12
C GLY A 207 1.60 30.05 -15.38
N VAL A 208 2.37 29.16 -15.99
CA VAL A 208 2.89 29.35 -17.34
C VAL A 208 1.76 29.10 -18.36
N PRO A 209 1.52 29.96 -19.36
CA PRO A 209 0.51 29.70 -20.38
C PRO A 209 0.89 28.52 -21.28
N VAL A 210 -0.07 27.62 -21.48
CA VAL A 210 0.07 26.31 -22.15
C VAL A 210 -0.74 26.21 -23.44
N GLY A 211 -0.47 25.21 -24.26
CA GLY A 211 -1.20 24.94 -25.51
C GLY A 211 -2.40 24.02 -25.31
N ASP A 212 -3.06 23.62 -26.40
CA ASP A 212 -4.05 22.52 -26.38
C ASP A 212 -3.37 21.14 -26.14
N ASP A 213 -2.04 21.13 -25.98
CA ASP A 213 -1.14 20.00 -25.79
C ASP A 213 -0.35 20.09 -24.46
N GLY A 214 -0.80 20.95 -23.52
CA GLY A 214 -0.22 21.33 -22.20
C GLY A 214 1.22 21.89 -22.20
N CYS A 215 2.00 21.55 -23.22
CA CYS A 215 3.36 22.07 -23.39
C CYS A 215 3.42 23.61 -23.47
N SER A 216 4.14 24.25 -22.53
CA SER A 216 4.51 25.66 -22.68
C SER A 216 5.44 25.91 -23.87
N VAL A 217 5.55 27.17 -24.31
CA VAL A 217 6.44 27.58 -25.43
C VAL A 217 7.90 27.12 -25.26
N ASP A 218 8.43 27.08 -24.03
CA ASP A 218 9.82 26.66 -23.78
C ASP A 218 9.95 25.11 -23.71
N GLN A 219 8.89 24.37 -23.32
CA GLN A 219 8.81 22.89 -23.46
C GLN A 219 8.67 22.47 -24.93
N THR A 220 7.76 23.07 -25.71
CA THR A 220 7.61 22.78 -27.16
C THR A 220 8.90 23.08 -27.94
N CYS A 221 9.69 24.06 -27.49
CA CYS A 221 10.90 24.53 -28.15
C CYS A 221 12.13 24.48 -27.22
N PRO A 222 12.60 23.29 -26.78
CA PRO A 222 13.57 23.21 -25.70
C PRO A 222 14.97 23.71 -26.12
N VAL A 223 15.60 24.51 -25.25
CA VAL A 223 16.91 25.16 -25.49
C VAL A 223 18.05 24.16 -25.68
N GLN A 224 17.93 22.96 -25.10
CA GLN A 224 18.95 21.91 -25.16
C GLN A 224 18.82 21.00 -26.40
N ASN A 225 17.73 21.12 -27.16
CA ASN A 225 17.50 20.25 -28.32
C ASN A 225 18.57 20.47 -29.41
N ASN A 226 18.87 19.44 -30.22
CA ASN A 226 19.91 19.46 -31.26
C ASN A 226 19.47 20.24 -32.52
N TRP A 227 19.08 21.51 -32.32
CA TRP A 227 18.66 22.42 -33.38
C TRP A 227 19.72 22.57 -34.47
N LYS A 228 19.34 22.32 -35.73
CA LYS A 228 20.20 22.43 -36.92
C LYS A 228 20.97 23.76 -37.01
N ASN A 229 20.44 24.83 -36.41
CA ASN A 229 21.10 26.11 -36.16
C ASN A 229 20.23 26.98 -35.23
N HIS A 230 20.81 28.06 -34.68
CA HIS A 230 20.09 29.03 -33.84
C HIS A 230 18.81 29.59 -34.48
N ARG A 231 18.81 29.82 -35.81
CA ARG A 231 17.62 30.29 -36.53
C ARG A 231 16.48 29.26 -36.52
N ALA A 232 16.77 27.96 -36.43
CA ALA A 232 15.74 26.93 -36.29
C ALA A 232 15.05 26.99 -34.92
N TYR A 233 15.82 27.09 -33.83
CA TYR A 233 15.31 27.30 -32.47
C TYR A 233 14.42 28.55 -32.38
N VAL A 234 14.93 29.71 -32.81
CA VAL A 234 14.16 30.97 -32.79
C VAL A 234 12.92 30.91 -33.67
N ARG A 235 12.93 30.13 -34.76
CA ARG A 235 11.74 29.89 -35.59
C ARG A 235 10.68 29.07 -34.86
N CYS A 236 11.08 28.05 -34.09
CA CYS A 236 10.15 27.29 -33.24
C CYS A 236 9.44 28.24 -32.27
N VAL A 237 10.20 28.95 -31.43
CA VAL A 237 9.64 29.89 -30.44
C VAL A 237 8.74 30.94 -31.09
N ALA A 238 9.15 31.49 -32.25
CA ALA A 238 8.32 32.46 -32.97
C ALA A 238 7.04 31.88 -33.57
N TYR A 239 7.02 30.60 -33.93
CA TYR A 239 5.83 29.91 -34.41
C TYR A 239 4.88 29.58 -33.25
N THR A 240 5.37 28.91 -32.21
CA THR A 240 4.58 28.51 -31.03
C THR A 240 4.01 29.73 -30.29
N ALA A 241 4.83 30.73 -29.97
CA ALA A 241 4.33 31.96 -29.35
C ALA A 241 3.34 32.74 -30.25
N SER A 242 3.38 32.57 -31.58
CA SER A 242 2.38 33.15 -32.48
C SER A 242 1.05 32.38 -32.46
N LYS A 243 1.07 31.05 -32.29
CA LYS A 243 -0.13 30.25 -32.02
C LYS A 243 -0.77 30.67 -30.69
N PHE A 244 0.02 30.74 -29.62
CA PHE A 244 -0.48 31.05 -28.27
C PHE A 244 -1.14 32.44 -28.23
N ARG A 245 -0.55 33.43 -28.91
CA ARG A 245 -1.16 34.75 -29.10
C ARG A 245 -2.45 34.70 -29.92
N ALA A 246 -2.57 33.79 -30.90
CA ALA A 246 -3.76 33.65 -31.72
C ALA A 246 -4.91 32.97 -30.97
N ALA A 247 -4.60 32.03 -30.07
CA ALA A 247 -5.54 31.40 -29.14
C ALA A 247 -5.94 32.31 -27.95
N GLY A 248 -5.22 33.41 -27.72
CA GLY A 248 -5.50 34.37 -26.65
C GLY A 248 -4.71 34.14 -25.34
N LEU A 249 -4.00 33.01 -25.25
CA LEU A 249 -3.20 32.57 -24.10
C LEU A 249 -2.09 33.56 -23.70
N ILE A 250 -1.51 34.28 -24.67
CA ILE A 250 -0.48 35.29 -24.39
C ILE A 250 -0.70 36.61 -25.14
N THR A 251 -0.29 37.71 -24.52
CA THR A 251 -0.36 39.04 -25.14
C THR A 251 0.62 39.21 -26.31
N ASP A 252 0.33 40.18 -27.19
CA ASP A 252 1.26 40.59 -28.26
C ASP A 252 2.63 41.05 -27.74
N GLN A 253 2.68 41.57 -26.50
CA GLN A 253 3.91 41.94 -25.81
C GLN A 253 4.68 40.71 -25.33
N ALA A 254 4.01 39.75 -24.68
CA ALA A 254 4.62 38.50 -24.22
C ALA A 254 5.21 37.69 -25.39
N ARG A 255 4.47 37.53 -26.49
CA ARG A 255 4.97 36.91 -27.73
C ARG A 255 6.27 37.56 -28.23
N ARG A 256 6.31 38.90 -28.26
CA ARG A 256 7.51 39.64 -28.71
C ARG A 256 8.69 39.45 -27.75
N ALA A 257 8.42 39.39 -26.44
CA ALA A 257 9.44 39.13 -25.42
C ALA A 257 10.07 37.73 -25.60
N ALA A 258 9.26 36.68 -25.68
CA ALA A 258 9.73 35.30 -25.87
C ALA A 258 10.66 35.14 -27.09
N ILE A 259 10.26 35.70 -28.24
CA ILE A 259 11.07 35.68 -29.47
C ILE A 259 12.41 36.42 -29.29
N PHE A 260 12.39 37.55 -28.59
CA PHE A 260 13.56 38.38 -28.34
C PHE A 260 14.55 37.74 -27.35
N GLU A 261 14.03 37.06 -26.34
CA GLU A 261 14.82 36.29 -25.37
C GLU A 261 15.42 35.05 -26.00
N ALA A 262 14.64 34.27 -26.76
CA ALA A 262 15.15 33.15 -27.55
C ALA A 262 16.30 33.61 -28.47
N ALA A 263 16.14 34.73 -29.18
CA ALA A 263 17.19 35.30 -30.02
C ALA A 263 18.47 35.65 -29.24
N ARG A 264 18.35 36.01 -27.94
CA ARG A 264 19.46 36.33 -27.02
C ARG A 264 20.09 35.12 -26.34
N LYS A 265 19.35 34.05 -25.99
CA LYS A 265 19.84 32.87 -25.23
C LYS A 265 21.14 32.28 -25.85
N HIS A 266 21.24 32.14 -27.18
CA HIS A 266 22.49 31.67 -27.84
C HIS A 266 23.63 32.71 -27.93
N ILE A 267 23.34 34.02 -27.84
CA ILE A 267 24.38 35.06 -27.93
C ILE A 267 25.29 35.00 -26.69
N VAL A 268 24.78 34.57 -25.54
CA VAL A 268 25.55 34.36 -24.30
C VAL A 268 26.58 33.25 -24.49
N LYS A 269 26.16 32.02 -24.85
CA LYS A 269 27.07 30.89 -25.14
C LYS A 269 28.16 31.24 -26.18
N ILE A 270 27.85 32.07 -27.18
CA ILE A 270 28.84 32.57 -28.17
C ILE A 270 29.78 33.62 -27.58
N LYS A 271 29.29 34.53 -26.72
CA LYS A 271 30.13 35.52 -26.02
C LYS A 271 31.11 34.83 -25.08
N ASP A 272 30.71 33.80 -24.35
CA ASP A 272 31.58 33.07 -23.42
C ASP A 272 32.61 32.22 -24.16
N LYS A 273 32.23 31.48 -25.21
CA LYS A 273 33.22 30.84 -26.11
C LYS A 273 34.18 31.86 -26.73
N LYS A 274 33.73 33.06 -27.11
CA LYS A 274 34.62 34.13 -27.61
C LYS A 274 35.46 34.77 -26.51
N LYS A 275 35.06 34.69 -25.23
CA LYS A 275 35.81 35.18 -24.07
C LYS A 275 36.93 34.20 -23.70
N SER A 276 36.68 32.89 -23.75
CA SER A 276 37.71 31.86 -23.57
C SER A 276 38.67 31.73 -24.76
N LEU A 277 38.19 31.94 -26.00
CA LEU A 277 39.03 31.93 -27.22
C LEU A 277 39.83 33.22 -27.45
N ARG A 278 39.70 34.25 -26.60
CA ARG A 278 40.56 35.45 -26.66
C ARG A 278 41.96 35.10 -26.14
N LYS A 279 42.88 34.83 -27.07
CA LYS A 279 44.31 34.64 -26.79
C LYS A 279 44.84 35.71 -25.81
N PRO A 280 45.63 35.34 -24.79
CA PRO A 280 46.18 36.30 -23.83
C PRO A 280 47.02 37.39 -24.53
N LYS A 281 47.08 38.58 -23.91
CA LYS A 281 47.72 39.77 -24.51
C LYS A 281 49.20 39.53 -24.89
N SER A 282 49.88 38.58 -24.26
CA SER A 282 51.25 38.14 -24.57
C SER A 282 51.43 37.60 -25.99
N LEU A 283 50.40 37.08 -26.66
CA LEU A 283 50.48 36.60 -28.04
C LEU A 283 50.32 37.72 -29.10
N ARG A 284 50.13 38.98 -28.68
CA ARG A 284 50.00 40.12 -29.59
C ARG A 284 51.35 40.73 -30.00
N SER A 285 52.41 40.54 -29.20
CA SER A 285 53.77 41.03 -29.47
C SER A 285 54.46 40.27 -30.61
N HIS A 286 54.41 38.92 -30.61
CA HIS A 286 55.01 38.09 -31.67
C HIS A 286 54.54 38.43 -33.10
N LYS A 287 53.35 39.03 -33.26
CA LYS A 287 52.84 39.41 -34.58
C LYS A 287 53.56 40.63 -35.20
N HIS A 288 54.26 41.44 -34.39
CA HIS A 288 55.15 42.50 -34.91
C HIS A 288 56.51 41.94 -35.32
N GLU A 289 57.04 40.99 -34.55
CA GLU A 289 58.35 40.37 -34.78
C GLU A 289 58.40 39.59 -36.11
N TRP A 290 57.36 38.79 -36.39
CA TRP A 290 57.22 38.09 -37.68
C TRP A 290 57.08 39.02 -38.89
N LYS A 291 56.60 40.26 -38.71
CA LYS A 291 56.51 41.26 -39.80
C LYS A 291 57.86 41.89 -40.13
N GLN A 292 58.77 42.00 -39.17
CA GLN A 292 60.12 42.51 -39.45
C GLN A 292 60.99 41.46 -40.14
N LYS A 293 60.93 40.20 -39.71
CA LYS A 293 61.68 39.09 -40.34
C LYS A 293 61.42 38.96 -41.84
N ARG A 294 60.14 38.91 -42.24
CA ARG A 294 59.75 38.86 -43.67
C ARG A 294 60.22 40.04 -44.53
N LYS A 295 60.53 41.20 -43.93
CA LYS A 295 61.03 42.35 -44.70
C LYS A 295 62.51 42.16 -45.06
N GLY A 296 63.33 41.73 -44.10
CA GLY A 296 64.75 41.43 -44.33
C GLY A 296 64.98 40.28 -45.31
N ASP A 297 64.11 39.26 -45.30
CA ASP A 297 64.19 38.13 -46.24
C ASP A 297 63.83 38.54 -47.68
N PHE A 298 62.94 39.52 -47.87
CA PHE A 298 62.53 40.02 -49.19
C PHE A 298 63.64 40.86 -49.83
N ASP A 299 64.25 41.77 -49.05
CA ASP A 299 65.34 42.66 -49.50
C ASP A 299 66.62 41.88 -49.91
N LYS A 300 66.76 40.62 -49.45
CA LYS A 300 67.87 39.73 -49.83
C LYS A 300 67.60 38.98 -51.15
N ALA A 301 66.36 38.60 -51.42
CA ALA A 301 65.97 37.85 -52.62
C ALA A 301 66.03 38.68 -53.92
N GLU A 302 65.97 40.01 -53.84
CA GLU A 302 65.97 40.89 -55.01
C GLU A 302 67.37 41.12 -55.62
N LYS A 303 68.45 40.74 -54.92
CA LYS A 303 69.85 40.94 -55.38
C LYS A 303 70.44 39.81 -56.23
N GLU A 304 69.76 38.66 -56.37
CA GLU A 304 70.30 37.45 -57.02
C GLU A 304 69.54 37.02 -58.28
N ARG A 305 68.79 37.92 -58.92
CA ARG A 305 67.96 37.60 -60.11
C ARG A 305 68.72 37.73 -61.45
N PRO A 306 68.88 36.65 -62.24
CA PRO A 306 69.34 36.75 -63.63
C PRO A 306 68.21 37.18 -64.59
N PRO A 307 68.52 37.75 -65.77
CA PRO A 307 67.52 38.38 -66.63
C PRO A 307 66.81 37.45 -67.63
N SER A 308 65.47 37.54 -67.62
CA SER A 308 64.53 37.42 -68.76
C SER A 308 64.52 36.18 -69.68
N SER A 309 63.31 35.64 -69.88
CA SER A 309 62.76 35.41 -71.22
C SER A 309 61.23 35.63 -71.22
N LYS A 310 60.63 35.83 -72.40
CA LYS A 310 59.23 36.25 -72.61
C LYS A 310 58.34 35.09 -73.10
N ARG A 311 57.03 35.37 -73.21
CA ARG A 311 55.98 34.73 -74.06
C ARG A 311 55.13 33.63 -73.42
N ASP A 312 53.88 33.40 -73.84
CA ASP A 312 52.84 34.23 -74.51
C ASP A 312 51.44 33.61 -74.28
N TYR A 313 50.40 34.16 -74.92
CA TYR A 313 48.96 34.01 -74.68
C TYR A 313 48.25 32.79 -75.36
N TYR A 314 46.92 32.69 -75.15
CA TYR A 314 45.88 31.79 -75.76
C TYR A 314 45.77 30.35 -75.19
N GLY A 315 44.59 29.68 -75.17
CA GLY A 315 43.21 30.04 -75.57
C GLY A 315 42.24 28.82 -75.51
N TYR A 316 40.97 28.99 -75.93
CA TYR A 316 39.82 28.01 -75.99
C TYR A 316 39.09 27.71 -74.65
N SER A 317 37.75 27.77 -74.47
CA SER A 317 36.53 27.54 -75.30
C SER A 317 36.14 26.04 -75.42
N SER A 318 34.90 25.54 -75.24
CA SER A 318 33.57 26.10 -74.86
C SER A 318 32.46 25.02 -74.88
N ARG A 319 31.29 25.26 -74.23
CA ARG A 319 29.98 24.52 -74.41
C ARG A 319 30.02 23.04 -73.95
N PHE A 320 28.95 22.25 -73.74
CA PHE A 320 27.48 22.36 -73.59
C PHE A 320 27.01 21.05 -72.87
N LEU A 321 25.81 20.86 -72.29
CA LEU A 321 24.59 21.66 -72.19
C LEU A 321 23.85 21.38 -70.83
N ARG A 322 22.51 21.32 -70.86
CA ARG A 322 21.49 20.80 -69.94
C ARG A 322 20.54 19.93 -70.78
N ASP A 323 19.91 18.93 -70.18
CA ASP A 323 18.48 18.98 -69.81
C ASP A 323 18.33 18.37 -68.40
#